data_AF-A0A7R7VFH8-F1
#
_entry.id   AF-A0A7R7VFH8-F1
#
_cell.length_a   1.000
_cell.length_b   1.000
_cell.length_c   1.000
_cell.angle_alpha   90.00
_cell.angle_beta   90.00
_cell.angle_gamma   90.00
#
_symmetry.space_group_name_H-M   'P 1'
#
loop_
_entity.id
_entity.type
_entity.pdbx_description
1 polymer ?
#
loop_
_entity_poly.entity_id
_entity_poly.type
_entity_poly.pdbx_seq_one_letter_code
_entity_poly.pdbx_strand_id
1 'polypeptide(L)'
;MQRVIRRTALARNQAQRKAIRAAKEAEREELNDSLRQRFAYQRIELDAIRAERQRRREDWMRGPLAPKRDSGPEGKSFGALSPQAMNPPVIPKHLRRKYINIAPGDRVCVMKGKDKGKINEVVRVDPANETVMVKDTNMADVTFPPWLNEQYGHKSPVHSINLPVALDDVKLVVALDDPVTGNTRDVLVEHVYGGEPLLERPYGTDTPRHTRYIAGEDIEIPWPRSDPAEQKDEEWDTLRMEVETPTWVPSLHNPPFPSSVLDEIRNKFSKYRTRHDPEWVEQKKLEDYKKEYLQSRSLLTPKGELIAMLRAKSAERTQAQKDADGNVIMDEQTAGFIEKFMKEKAKSSA
;
A
#
# COMPACT_ATOMS: atom_id res chain seq x y z
N MET A 1 3.51 26.43 28.05
CA MET A 1 3.89 25.19 27.31
C MET A 1 2.82 24.63 26.36
N GLN A 2 1.53 24.65 26.71
CA GLN A 2 0.48 24.10 25.83
C GLN A 2 0.49 24.71 24.42
N ARG A 3 0.81 26.01 24.30
CA ARG A 3 0.97 26.70 23.01
C ARG A 3 2.07 26.11 22.13
N VAL A 4 3.18 25.68 22.71
CA VAL A 4 4.32 25.09 21.97
C VAL A 4 3.91 23.74 21.39
N ILE A 5 3.23 22.92 22.18
CA ILE A 5 2.69 21.62 21.75
C ILE A 5 1.66 21.81 20.63
N ARG A 6 0.76 22.80 20.78
CA ARG A 6 -0.20 23.14 19.71
C ARG A 6 0.51 23.56 18.43
N ARG A 7 1.58 24.37 18.53
CA ARG A 7 2.37 24.78 17.35
C ARG A 7 2.99 23.59 16.62
N THR A 8 3.58 22.64 17.35
CA THR A 8 4.21 21.45 16.74
C THR A 8 3.14 20.55 16.10
N ALA A 9 2.00 20.36 16.77
CA ALA A 9 0.86 19.62 16.23
C ALA A 9 0.30 20.27 14.95
N LEU A 10 0.11 21.60 14.95
CA LEU A 10 -0.35 22.33 13.77
C LEU A 10 0.63 22.20 12.60
N ALA A 11 1.94 22.34 12.86
CA ALA A 11 2.96 22.17 11.82
C ALA A 11 2.94 20.75 11.23
N ARG A 12 2.78 19.71 12.08
CA ARG A 12 2.66 18.32 11.63
C ARG A 12 1.41 18.13 10.76
N ASN A 13 0.27 18.64 11.21
CA ASN A 13 -0.97 18.55 10.45
C ASN A 13 -0.88 19.27 9.10
N GLN A 14 -0.21 20.43 9.04
CA GLN A 14 0.03 21.13 7.78
C GLN A 14 0.93 20.33 6.83
N ALA A 15 2.03 19.76 7.34
CA ALA A 15 2.92 18.90 6.55
C ALA A 15 2.19 17.66 6.05
N GLN A 16 1.40 17.01 6.91
CA GLN A 16 0.58 15.85 6.56
C GLN A 16 -0.47 16.21 5.50
N ARG A 17 -1.17 17.34 5.62
CA ARG A 17 -2.11 17.81 4.58
C ARG A 17 -1.43 18.11 3.25
N LYS A 18 -0.18 18.56 3.26
CA LYS A 18 0.62 18.75 2.04
C LYS A 18 1.03 17.41 1.44
N ALA A 19 1.51 16.49 2.28
CA ALA A 19 1.90 15.14 1.86
C ALA A 19 0.71 14.36 1.27
N ILE A 20 -0.48 14.43 1.89
CA ILE A 20 -1.69 13.79 1.35
C ILE A 20 -2.06 14.38 -0.02
N ARG A 21 -1.94 15.69 -0.21
CA ARG A 21 -2.21 16.32 -1.51
C ARG A 21 -1.21 15.89 -2.58
N ALA A 22 0.08 15.88 -2.25
CA ALA A 22 1.13 15.41 -3.15
C ALA A 22 0.98 13.92 -3.48
N ALA A 23 0.63 13.09 -2.49
CA ALA A 23 0.36 11.66 -2.71
C ALA A 23 -0.82 11.45 -3.65
N LYS A 24 -1.92 12.19 -3.49
CA LYS A 24 -3.07 12.12 -4.41
C LYS A 24 -2.73 12.56 -5.83
N GLU A 25 -1.86 13.56 -5.98
CA GLU A 25 -1.37 14.01 -7.27
C GLU A 25 -0.50 12.94 -7.94
N ALA A 26 0.44 12.36 -7.19
CA ALA A 26 1.27 11.24 -7.64
C ALA A 26 0.43 10.00 -8.02
N GLU A 27 -0.56 9.63 -7.21
CA GLU A 27 -1.50 8.52 -7.51
C GLU A 27 -2.25 8.76 -8.82
N ARG A 28 -2.63 10.02 -9.12
CA ARG A 28 -3.30 10.38 -10.36
C ARG A 28 -2.36 10.30 -11.55
N GLU A 29 -1.11 10.73 -11.40
CA GLU A 29 -0.08 10.61 -12.43
C GLU A 29 0.22 9.14 -12.73
N GLU A 30 0.45 8.32 -11.70
CA GLU A 30 0.64 6.88 -11.81
C GLU A 30 -0.53 6.20 -12.53
N LEU A 31 -1.78 6.59 -12.21
CA LEU A 31 -2.97 6.08 -12.88
C LEU A 31 -2.95 6.45 -14.37
N ASN A 32 -2.72 7.72 -14.71
CA ASN A 32 -2.68 8.17 -16.10
C ASN A 32 -1.61 7.43 -16.91
N ASP A 33 -0.42 7.22 -16.33
CA ASP A 33 0.66 6.50 -16.99
C ASP A 33 0.35 5.02 -17.15
N SER A 34 -0.28 4.38 -16.15
CA SER A 34 -0.75 2.98 -16.28
C SER A 34 -1.78 2.83 -17.41
N LEU A 35 -2.70 3.79 -17.57
CA LEU A 35 -3.69 3.80 -18.64
C LEU A 35 -3.04 4.01 -20.00
N ARG A 36 -2.08 4.93 -20.11
CA ARG A 36 -1.32 5.17 -21.35
C ARG A 36 -0.59 3.91 -21.80
N GLN A 37 0.11 3.24 -20.87
CA GLN A 37 0.80 1.98 -21.16
C GLN A 37 -0.18 0.90 -21.61
N ARG A 38 -1.33 0.76 -20.93
CA ARG A 38 -2.36 -0.20 -21.29
C ARG A 38 -2.95 0.06 -22.67
N PHE A 39 -3.26 1.31 -23.00
CA PHE A 39 -3.78 1.66 -24.32
C PHE A 39 -2.74 1.45 -25.42
N ALA A 40 -1.47 1.76 -25.16
CA ALA A 40 -0.39 1.49 -26.10
C ALA A 40 -0.26 -0.02 -26.37
N TYR A 41 -0.26 -0.84 -25.32
CA TYR A 41 -0.20 -2.30 -25.43
C TYR A 41 -1.39 -2.86 -26.22
N GLN A 42 -2.61 -2.48 -25.83
CA GLN A 42 -3.83 -2.93 -26.51
C GLN A 42 -3.89 -2.49 -27.98
N ARG A 43 -3.35 -1.30 -28.29
CA ARG A 43 -3.29 -0.82 -29.67
C ARG A 43 -2.40 -1.71 -30.53
N ILE A 44 -1.24 -2.14 -30.02
CA ILE A 44 -0.34 -3.06 -30.72
C ILE A 44 -1.06 -4.36 -31.07
N GLU A 45 -1.79 -4.94 -30.12
CA GLU A 45 -2.59 -6.16 -30.35
C GLU A 45 -3.68 -5.96 -31.40
N LEU A 46 -4.46 -4.88 -31.26
CA LEU A 46 -5.57 -4.59 -32.19
C LEU A 46 -5.07 -4.33 -33.61
N ASP A 47 -3.96 -3.62 -33.75
CA ASP A 47 -3.38 -3.32 -35.06
C ASP A 47 -2.83 -4.61 -35.71
N ALA A 48 -2.22 -5.50 -34.92
CA ALA A 48 -1.80 -6.84 -35.40
C ALA A 48 -3.01 -7.68 -35.89
N ILE A 49 -4.11 -7.70 -35.13
CA ILE A 49 -5.34 -8.42 -35.49
C ILE A 49 -5.97 -7.82 -36.76
N ARG A 50 -6.05 -6.49 -36.87
CA ARG A 50 -6.60 -5.81 -38.06
C ARG A 50 -5.77 -6.10 -39.30
N ALA A 51 -4.44 -6.01 -39.18
CA ALA A 51 -3.53 -6.32 -40.26
C ALA A 51 -3.66 -7.80 -40.68
N GLU A 52 -3.81 -8.74 -39.75
CA GLU A 52 -4.05 -10.15 -40.05
C GLU A 52 -5.35 -10.36 -40.83
N ARG A 53 -6.46 -9.74 -40.42
CA ARG A 53 -7.75 -9.84 -41.12
C ARG A 53 -7.69 -9.32 -42.55
N GLN A 54 -7.02 -8.18 -42.74
CA GLN A 54 -6.82 -7.62 -44.07
C GLN A 54 -5.97 -8.57 -44.94
N ARG A 55 -4.87 -9.09 -44.40
CA ARG A 55 -3.99 -10.03 -45.10
C ARG A 55 -4.72 -11.30 -45.53
N ARG A 56 -5.49 -11.91 -44.62
CA ARG A 56 -6.31 -13.10 -44.93
C ARG A 56 -7.28 -12.83 -46.09
N ARG A 57 -7.92 -11.65 -46.10
CA ARG A 57 -8.83 -11.24 -47.18
C ARG A 57 -8.10 -11.05 -48.50
N GLU A 58 -6.94 -10.40 -48.49
CA GLU A 58 -6.11 -10.21 -49.69
C GLU A 58 -5.64 -11.54 -50.28
N ASP A 59 -5.21 -12.47 -49.42
CA ASP A 59 -4.73 -13.80 -49.83
C ASP A 59 -5.86 -14.61 -50.47
N TRP A 60 -7.06 -14.53 -49.89
CA TRP A 60 -8.25 -15.14 -50.46
C TRP A 60 -8.61 -14.55 -51.84
N MET A 61 -8.57 -13.23 -51.98
CA MET A 61 -8.96 -12.55 -53.23
C MET A 61 -7.92 -12.72 -54.35
N ARG A 62 -6.63 -12.77 -54.01
CA ARG A 62 -5.55 -12.86 -55.00
C ARG A 62 -5.17 -14.30 -55.35
N GLY A 63 -5.49 -15.27 -54.51
CA GLY A 63 -5.20 -16.69 -54.73
C GLY A 63 -3.73 -16.92 -55.07
N PRO A 64 -3.39 -17.36 -56.30
CA PRO A 64 -2.00 -17.59 -56.71
C PRO A 64 -1.14 -16.31 -56.80
N LEU A 65 -1.76 -15.12 -56.85
CA LEU A 65 -1.07 -13.83 -56.89
C LEU A 65 -0.93 -13.19 -55.49
N ALA A 66 -1.09 -13.98 -54.41
CA ALA A 66 -0.90 -13.49 -53.05
C ALA A 66 0.55 -12.97 -52.86
N PRO A 67 0.73 -11.79 -52.23
CA PRO A 67 2.05 -11.20 -52.06
C PRO A 67 2.90 -12.04 -51.10
N LYS A 68 4.15 -12.29 -51.46
CA LYS A 68 5.15 -12.92 -50.57
C LYS A 68 5.61 -11.90 -49.53
N ARG A 69 4.95 -11.87 -48.37
CA ARG A 69 5.22 -10.88 -47.32
C ARG A 69 6.54 -11.13 -46.55
N ASP A 70 7.07 -12.35 -46.64
CA ASP A 70 8.38 -12.72 -46.11
C ASP A 70 9.54 -12.25 -47.00
N SER A 71 9.25 -11.59 -48.12
CA SER A 71 10.24 -11.05 -49.05
C SER A 71 10.27 -9.52 -49.01
N GLY A 72 11.47 -8.93 -49.12
CA GLY A 72 11.67 -7.49 -49.10
C GLY A 72 12.40 -6.98 -47.85
N PRO A 73 12.47 -5.64 -47.66
CA PRO A 73 13.23 -5.02 -46.57
C PRO A 73 12.68 -5.39 -45.18
N GLU A 74 11.38 -5.58 -45.04
CA GLU A 74 10.70 -6.00 -43.80
C GLU A 74 10.46 -7.52 -43.71
N GLY A 75 10.89 -8.28 -44.73
CA GLY A 75 10.64 -9.72 -44.80
C GLY A 75 11.24 -10.50 -43.64
N LYS A 76 12.36 -10.00 -43.06
CA LYS A 76 13.02 -10.61 -41.91
C LYS A 76 12.26 -10.47 -40.58
N SER A 77 11.36 -9.50 -40.48
CA SER A 77 10.57 -9.20 -39.28
C SER A 77 9.09 -9.53 -39.46
N PHE A 78 8.70 -10.04 -40.64
CA PHE A 78 7.31 -10.34 -40.90
C PHE A 78 6.81 -11.45 -39.97
N GLY A 79 5.65 -11.23 -39.36
CA GLY A 79 5.05 -12.18 -38.41
C GLY A 79 5.65 -12.11 -37.00
N ALA A 80 6.79 -11.46 -36.81
CA ALA A 80 7.38 -11.26 -35.50
C ALA A 80 6.73 -10.09 -34.75
N LEU A 81 6.63 -10.22 -33.43
CA LEU A 81 6.12 -9.18 -32.55
C LEU A 81 7.18 -8.12 -32.25
N SER A 82 6.74 -6.99 -31.71
CA SER A 82 7.64 -5.97 -31.16
C SER A 82 8.10 -6.37 -29.76
N PRO A 83 9.26 -5.88 -29.29
CA PRO A 83 9.71 -6.14 -27.92
C PRO A 83 8.75 -5.64 -26.84
N GLN A 84 7.92 -4.64 -27.16
CA GLN A 84 6.90 -4.12 -26.26
C GLN A 84 5.82 -5.15 -25.94
N ALA A 85 5.56 -6.11 -26.84
CA ALA A 85 4.60 -7.18 -26.61
C ALA A 85 5.03 -8.14 -25.48
N MET A 86 6.33 -8.22 -25.18
CA MET A 86 6.87 -9.06 -24.11
C MET A 86 6.52 -8.55 -22.71
N ASN A 87 6.33 -7.24 -22.58
CA ASN A 87 6.21 -6.57 -21.29
C ASN A 87 4.79 -6.03 -21.15
N PRO A 88 3.85 -6.83 -20.62
CA PRO A 88 2.51 -6.36 -20.36
C PRO A 88 2.53 -5.19 -19.37
N PRO A 89 1.54 -4.28 -19.45
CA PRO A 89 1.48 -3.11 -18.59
C PRO A 89 1.31 -3.50 -17.12
N VAL A 90 1.88 -2.69 -16.24
CA VAL A 90 1.83 -2.90 -14.79
C VAL A 90 0.44 -2.63 -14.25
N ILE A 91 -0.10 -3.56 -13.46
CA ILE A 91 -1.40 -3.39 -12.80
C ILE A 91 -1.19 -2.44 -11.60
N PRO A 92 -2.05 -1.42 -11.38
CA PRO A 92 -1.98 -0.57 -10.19
C PRO A 92 -2.06 -1.37 -8.89
N LYS A 93 -1.27 -1.02 -7.87
CA LYS A 93 -1.13 -1.80 -6.62
C LYS A 93 -2.46 -2.13 -5.94
N HIS A 94 -3.43 -1.23 -5.98
CA HIS A 94 -4.75 -1.41 -5.34
C HIS A 94 -5.68 -2.37 -6.10
N LEU A 95 -5.39 -2.66 -7.37
CA LEU A 95 -6.14 -3.64 -8.19
C LEU A 95 -5.47 -5.02 -8.21
N ARG A 96 -4.25 -5.13 -7.68
CA ARG A 96 -3.53 -6.40 -7.68
C ARG A 96 -4.13 -7.38 -6.67
N ARG A 97 -4.04 -8.68 -7.00
CA ARG A 97 -4.35 -9.77 -6.08
C ARG A 97 -3.45 -9.67 -4.85
N LYS A 98 -4.07 -9.80 -3.67
CA LYS A 98 -3.35 -9.86 -2.39
C LYS A 98 -2.44 -11.10 -2.30
N TYR A 99 -2.95 -12.23 -2.77
CA TYR A 99 -2.26 -13.51 -2.74
C TYR A 99 -2.11 -14.05 -4.17
N ILE A 100 -0.87 -14.32 -4.56
CA ILE A 100 -0.55 -15.02 -5.80
C ILE A 100 -0.25 -16.46 -5.42
N ASN A 101 -1.02 -17.39 -5.95
CA ASN A 101 -1.02 -18.79 -5.54
C ASN A 101 -0.22 -19.69 -6.47
N ILE A 102 0.63 -19.12 -7.32
CA ILE A 102 1.51 -19.82 -8.27
C ILE A 102 2.94 -19.32 -8.02
N ALA A 103 3.90 -20.22 -8.01
CA ALA A 103 5.33 -19.95 -7.84
C ALA A 103 6.15 -20.60 -8.97
N PRO A 104 7.39 -20.15 -9.19
CA PRO A 104 8.35 -20.86 -10.04
C PRO A 104 8.51 -22.32 -9.59
N GLY A 105 8.51 -23.25 -10.54
CA GLY A 105 8.57 -24.70 -10.28
C GLY A 105 7.20 -25.39 -10.21
N ASP A 106 6.09 -24.65 -10.19
CA ASP A 106 4.76 -25.26 -10.25
C ASP A 106 4.46 -25.82 -11.65
N ARG A 107 3.72 -26.94 -11.69
CA ARG A 107 3.13 -27.47 -12.92
C ARG A 107 1.79 -26.79 -13.18
N VAL A 108 1.64 -26.24 -14.38
CA VAL A 108 0.43 -25.51 -14.75
C VAL A 108 -0.07 -25.88 -16.14
N CYS A 109 -1.38 -25.82 -16.32
CA CYS A 109 -2.07 -26.05 -17.57
C CYS A 109 -2.57 -24.71 -18.14
N VAL A 110 -2.33 -24.48 -19.42
CA VAL A 110 -2.83 -23.30 -20.13
C VAL A 110 -4.27 -23.52 -20.58
N MET A 111 -5.17 -22.60 -20.23
CA MET A 111 -6.62 -22.72 -20.51
C MET A 111 -7.07 -21.96 -21.77
N LYS A 112 -6.32 -20.93 -22.19
CA LYS A 112 -6.64 -20.11 -23.36
C LYS A 112 -5.43 -19.86 -24.25
N GLY A 113 -5.67 -19.49 -25.49
CA GLY A 113 -4.64 -19.21 -26.49
C GLY A 113 -4.26 -20.41 -27.34
N LYS A 114 -3.17 -20.26 -28.12
CA LYS A 114 -2.69 -21.25 -29.09
C LYS A 114 -2.33 -22.58 -28.43
N ASP A 115 -1.76 -22.52 -27.23
CA ASP A 115 -1.22 -23.67 -26.50
C ASP A 115 -2.18 -24.20 -25.43
N LYS A 116 -3.49 -24.03 -25.63
CA LYS A 116 -4.53 -24.52 -24.72
C LYS A 116 -4.39 -26.04 -24.51
N GLY A 117 -4.43 -26.45 -23.24
CA GLY A 117 -4.34 -27.84 -22.79
C GLY A 117 -2.91 -28.35 -22.58
N LYS A 118 -1.88 -27.56 -22.93
CA LYS A 118 -0.48 -27.93 -22.63
C LYS A 118 -0.19 -27.71 -21.15
N ILE A 119 0.49 -28.70 -20.57
CA ILE A 119 0.94 -28.69 -19.17
C ILE A 119 2.45 -28.55 -19.18
N ASN A 120 2.96 -27.53 -18.50
CA ASN A 120 4.40 -27.26 -18.38
C ASN A 120 4.72 -26.58 -17.04
N GLU A 121 6.01 -26.46 -16.75
CA GLU A 121 6.51 -25.85 -15.52
C GLU A 121 6.60 -24.33 -15.63
N VAL A 122 6.30 -23.64 -14.52
CA VAL A 122 6.46 -22.20 -14.40
C VAL A 122 7.93 -21.84 -14.21
N VAL A 123 8.47 -21.02 -15.10
CA VAL A 123 9.85 -20.50 -15.02
C VAL A 123 9.91 -19.25 -14.15
N ARG A 124 8.97 -18.32 -14.33
CA ARG A 124 8.96 -17.03 -13.64
C ARG A 124 7.55 -16.54 -13.41
N VAL A 125 7.31 -15.92 -12.27
CA VAL A 125 6.03 -15.27 -11.93
C VAL A 125 6.27 -13.78 -11.76
N ASP A 126 5.42 -12.96 -12.39
CA ASP A 126 5.44 -11.51 -12.27
C ASP A 126 4.27 -11.01 -11.43
N PRO A 127 4.50 -10.65 -10.16
CA PRO A 127 3.43 -10.17 -9.29
C PRO A 127 2.93 -8.77 -9.66
N ALA A 128 3.73 -7.99 -10.40
CA ALA A 128 3.36 -6.63 -10.80
C ALA A 128 2.30 -6.58 -11.90
N ASN A 129 2.37 -7.54 -12.82
CA ASN A 129 1.52 -7.61 -14.02
C ASN A 129 0.52 -8.77 -13.95
N GLU A 130 0.60 -9.60 -12.91
CA GLU A 130 -0.19 -10.84 -12.76
C GLU A 130 -0.02 -11.80 -13.93
N THR A 131 1.23 -11.98 -14.35
CA THR A 131 1.59 -12.86 -15.47
C THR A 131 2.59 -13.93 -15.07
N VAL A 132 2.61 -15.01 -15.84
CA VAL A 132 3.46 -16.17 -15.62
C VAL A 132 4.16 -16.54 -16.92
N MET A 133 5.45 -16.84 -16.82
CA MET A 133 6.27 -17.39 -17.90
C MET A 133 6.31 -18.90 -17.73
N VAL A 134 5.65 -19.62 -18.63
CA VAL A 134 5.62 -21.09 -18.63
C VAL A 134 6.62 -21.60 -19.67
N LYS A 135 7.40 -22.63 -19.31
CA LYS A 135 8.43 -23.22 -20.19
C LYS A 135 7.83 -23.75 -21.49
N ASP A 136 8.54 -23.55 -22.61
CA ASP A 136 8.17 -23.97 -23.98
C ASP A 136 6.70 -23.75 -24.37
N THR A 137 6.07 -22.70 -23.85
CA THR A 137 4.65 -22.40 -23.99
C THR A 137 4.46 -20.94 -24.34
N ASN A 138 3.44 -20.64 -25.16
CA ASN A 138 3.16 -19.31 -25.68
C ASN A 138 4.40 -18.69 -26.36
N MET A 139 5.13 -19.52 -27.11
CA MET A 139 6.31 -19.09 -27.83
C MET A 139 5.92 -18.24 -29.04
N ALA A 140 6.56 -17.08 -29.15
CA ALA A 140 6.39 -16.19 -30.27
C ALA A 140 7.75 -15.65 -30.73
N ASP A 141 7.81 -15.36 -32.02
CA ASP A 141 8.96 -14.74 -32.63
C ASP A 141 8.92 -13.24 -32.36
N VAL A 142 9.99 -12.69 -31.79
CA VAL A 142 10.08 -11.26 -31.47
C VAL A 142 11.29 -10.66 -32.15
N THR A 143 11.09 -9.48 -32.75
CA THR A 143 12.16 -8.74 -33.41
C THR A 143 12.88 -7.85 -32.41
N PHE A 144 14.17 -8.06 -32.20
CA PHE A 144 14.98 -7.18 -31.39
C PHE A 144 15.63 -6.08 -32.21
N PRO A 145 15.80 -4.87 -31.64
CA PRO A 145 16.53 -3.80 -32.30
C PRO A 145 18.03 -4.16 -32.43
N PRO A 146 18.74 -3.62 -33.44
CA PRO A 146 20.13 -3.99 -33.74
C PRO A 146 21.09 -3.86 -32.55
N TRP A 147 20.96 -2.79 -31.76
CA TRP A 147 21.80 -2.53 -30.59
C TRP A 147 21.70 -3.64 -29.53
N LEU A 148 20.54 -4.29 -29.41
CA LEU A 148 20.33 -5.37 -28.45
C LEU A 148 20.87 -6.71 -28.99
N ASN A 149 20.72 -6.96 -30.29
CA ASN A 149 21.27 -8.17 -30.92
C ASN A 149 22.80 -8.22 -30.86
N GLU A 150 23.47 -7.07 -31.01
CA GLU A 150 24.93 -6.96 -30.88
C GLU A 150 25.40 -7.32 -29.47
N GLN A 151 24.68 -6.87 -28.43
CA GLN A 151 24.99 -7.17 -27.04
C GLN A 151 24.90 -8.68 -26.72
N TYR A 152 23.91 -9.37 -27.29
CA TYR A 152 23.74 -10.82 -27.11
C TYR A 152 24.51 -11.67 -28.13
N GLY A 153 25.27 -11.06 -29.05
CA GLY A 153 26.04 -11.77 -30.08
C GLY A 153 25.16 -12.52 -31.09
N HIS A 154 23.91 -12.10 -31.25
CA HIS A 154 22.92 -12.77 -32.09
C HIS A 154 22.96 -12.22 -33.53
N LYS A 155 23.07 -13.14 -34.52
CA LYS A 155 23.10 -12.78 -35.95
C LYS A 155 21.71 -12.60 -36.57
N SER A 156 20.68 -13.21 -35.98
CA SER A 156 19.29 -13.09 -36.43
C SER A 156 18.61 -11.91 -35.77
N PRO A 157 17.82 -11.10 -36.50
CA PRO A 157 17.01 -10.04 -35.91
C PRO A 157 15.81 -10.58 -35.11
N VAL A 158 15.37 -11.81 -35.38
CA VAL A 158 14.19 -12.43 -34.79
C VAL A 158 14.60 -13.61 -33.92
N HIS A 159 13.98 -13.69 -32.74
CA HIS A 159 14.20 -14.71 -31.73
C HIS A 159 12.88 -15.28 -31.24
N SER A 160 12.81 -16.60 -31.10
CA SER A 160 11.65 -17.27 -30.53
C SER A 160 11.81 -17.35 -29.02
N ILE A 161 10.91 -16.69 -28.29
CA ILE A 161 10.91 -16.66 -26.83
C ILE A 161 9.51 -16.90 -26.30
N ASN A 162 9.44 -17.34 -25.04
CA ASN A 162 8.20 -17.48 -24.30
C ASN A 162 7.62 -16.10 -24.01
N LEU A 163 6.32 -15.92 -24.24
CA LEU A 163 5.61 -14.71 -23.84
C LEU A 163 4.84 -14.94 -22.52
N PRO A 164 4.70 -13.89 -21.69
CA PRO A 164 3.94 -14.00 -20.46
C PRO A 164 2.48 -14.33 -20.72
N VAL A 165 1.93 -15.26 -19.94
CA VAL A 165 0.52 -15.63 -19.93
C VAL A 165 -0.13 -15.05 -18.68
N ALA A 166 -1.35 -14.54 -18.79
CA ALA A 166 -2.09 -14.03 -17.63
C ALA A 166 -2.38 -15.15 -16.61
N LEU A 167 -2.32 -14.83 -15.31
CA LEU A 167 -2.64 -15.78 -14.23
C LEU A 167 -4.05 -16.40 -14.35
N ASP A 168 -5.01 -15.69 -14.95
CA ASP A 168 -6.38 -16.20 -15.15
C ASP A 168 -6.49 -17.27 -16.25
N ASP A 169 -5.55 -17.27 -17.18
CA ASP A 169 -5.54 -18.19 -18.32
C ASP A 169 -4.72 -19.44 -18.02
N VAL A 170 -4.31 -19.62 -16.76
CA VAL A 170 -3.48 -20.72 -16.29
C VAL A 170 -4.13 -21.35 -15.05
N LYS A 171 -4.07 -22.68 -14.95
CA LYS A 171 -4.56 -23.43 -13.79
C LYS A 171 -3.47 -24.35 -13.26
N LEU A 172 -3.44 -24.52 -11.95
CA LEU A 172 -2.47 -25.38 -11.28
C LEU A 172 -2.80 -26.85 -11.55
N VAL A 173 -1.77 -27.67 -11.79
CA VAL A 173 -1.89 -29.12 -11.87
C VAL A 173 -1.24 -29.71 -10.63
N VAL A 174 -2.03 -30.44 -9.84
CA VAL A 174 -1.59 -31.03 -8.57
C VAL A 174 -1.83 -32.53 -8.63
N ALA A 175 -0.85 -33.31 -8.18
CA ALA A 175 -1.02 -34.73 -7.97
C ALA A 175 -1.78 -34.94 -6.65
N LEU A 176 -2.98 -35.50 -6.72
CA LEU A 176 -3.82 -35.81 -5.57
C LEU A 176 -4.12 -37.31 -5.52
N ASP A 177 -4.22 -37.84 -4.31
CA ASP A 177 -4.64 -39.22 -4.07
C ASP A 177 -6.15 -39.31 -4.09
N ASP A 178 -6.69 -40.20 -4.94
CA ASP A 178 -8.12 -40.46 -4.95
C ASP A 178 -8.52 -41.24 -3.68
N PRO A 179 -9.43 -40.72 -2.82
CA PRO A 179 -9.78 -41.36 -1.56
C PRO A 179 -10.42 -42.74 -1.73
N VAL A 180 -11.01 -43.04 -2.89
CA VAL A 180 -11.67 -44.33 -3.14
C VAL A 180 -10.71 -45.37 -3.69
N THR A 181 -9.85 -44.98 -4.64
CA THR A 181 -8.96 -45.92 -5.32
C THR A 181 -7.54 -45.96 -4.76
N GLY A 182 -7.13 -44.95 -4.00
CA GLY A 182 -5.76 -44.80 -3.47
C GLY A 182 -4.70 -44.50 -4.53
N ASN A 183 -5.10 -44.24 -5.77
CA ASN A 183 -4.18 -43.92 -6.86
C ASN A 183 -3.91 -42.41 -6.92
N THR A 184 -2.63 -42.05 -7.13
CA THR A 184 -2.23 -40.68 -7.45
C THR A 184 -2.68 -40.31 -8.85
N ARG A 185 -3.40 -39.20 -9.00
CA ARG A 185 -3.77 -38.66 -10.31
C ARG A 185 -3.48 -37.16 -10.38
N ASP A 186 -3.06 -36.71 -11.55
CA ASP A 186 -2.91 -35.29 -11.84
C ASP A 186 -4.30 -34.66 -12.02
N VAL A 187 -4.64 -33.72 -11.14
CA VAL A 187 -5.91 -33.00 -11.14
C VAL A 187 -5.66 -31.54 -11.51
N LEU A 188 -6.53 -30.99 -12.34
CA LEU A 188 -6.54 -29.56 -12.67
C LEU A 188 -7.34 -28.82 -11.60
N VAL A 189 -6.69 -27.92 -10.87
CA VAL A 189 -7.32 -27.15 -9.80
C VAL A 189 -7.98 -25.90 -10.37
N GLU A 190 -9.30 -25.79 -10.23
CA GLU A 190 -10.07 -24.66 -10.77
C GLU A 190 -9.89 -23.39 -9.94
N HIS A 191 -9.96 -23.51 -8.61
CA HIS A 191 -9.90 -22.38 -7.68
C HIS A 191 -8.94 -22.68 -6.54
N VAL A 192 -7.99 -21.78 -6.32
CA VAL A 192 -7.02 -21.82 -5.22
C VAL A 192 -7.15 -20.54 -4.42
N TYR A 193 -7.25 -20.65 -3.10
CA TYR A 193 -7.18 -19.49 -2.21
C TYR A 193 -5.92 -19.56 -1.35
N GLY A 194 -5.40 -18.38 -1.02
CA GLY A 194 -4.22 -18.22 -0.15
C GLY A 194 -4.64 -17.71 1.22
N GLY A 195 -3.99 -18.19 2.27
CA GLY A 195 -4.41 -17.88 3.63
C GLY A 195 -3.33 -18.12 4.70
N GLU A 196 -3.80 -18.25 5.93
CA GLU A 196 -2.99 -18.66 7.08
C GLU A 196 -2.80 -20.18 7.09
N PRO A 197 -1.71 -20.72 7.67
CA PRO A 197 -0.65 -20.01 8.40
C PRO A 197 0.36 -19.29 7.49
N LEU A 198 0.87 -18.15 7.97
CA LEU A 198 1.99 -17.46 7.31
C LEU A 198 3.31 -18.10 7.76
N LEU A 199 4.00 -18.76 6.84
CA LEU A 199 5.25 -19.45 7.10
C LEU A 199 6.42 -18.47 7.04
N GLU A 200 7.38 -18.65 7.96
CA GLU A 200 8.69 -18.01 7.85
C GLU A 200 9.53 -18.78 6.84
N ARG A 201 10.07 -18.05 5.87
CA ARG A 201 10.90 -18.61 4.79
C ARG A 201 12.34 -18.15 4.98
N PRO A 202 13.33 -18.97 4.58
CA PRO A 202 14.71 -18.54 4.62
C PRO A 202 14.91 -17.31 3.74
N TYR A 203 15.89 -16.48 4.11
CA TYR A 203 16.19 -15.26 3.38
C TYR A 203 16.61 -15.59 1.94
N GLY A 204 16.05 -14.89 0.96
CA GLY A 204 16.38 -15.06 -0.46
C GLY A 204 15.54 -16.09 -1.23
N THR A 205 14.50 -16.70 -0.64
CA THR A 205 13.54 -17.52 -1.40
C THR A 205 12.44 -16.67 -2.03
N ASP A 206 12.12 -16.94 -3.29
CA ASP A 206 11.02 -16.28 -4.03
C ASP A 206 9.64 -16.90 -3.74
N THR A 207 9.58 -17.98 -2.94
CA THR A 207 8.31 -18.61 -2.57
C THR A 207 7.46 -17.70 -1.66
N PRO A 208 6.16 -17.56 -1.91
CA PRO A 208 5.29 -16.77 -1.04
C PRO A 208 5.22 -17.29 0.41
N ARG A 209 4.94 -16.36 1.34
CA ARG A 209 4.83 -16.66 2.78
C ARG A 209 3.53 -17.35 3.18
N HIS A 210 2.43 -17.10 2.46
CA HIS A 210 1.13 -17.68 2.77
C HIS A 210 1.05 -19.14 2.33
N THR A 211 0.23 -19.95 2.99
CA THR A 211 -0.18 -21.27 2.50
C THR A 211 -1.30 -21.15 1.49
N ARG A 212 -1.48 -22.18 0.65
CA ARG A 212 -2.49 -22.20 -0.41
C ARG A 212 -3.29 -23.51 -0.37
N TYR A 213 -4.57 -23.40 -0.66
CA TYR A 213 -5.53 -24.49 -0.53
C TYR A 213 -6.44 -24.59 -1.75
N ILE A 214 -6.88 -25.81 -2.07
CA ILE A 214 -7.94 -26.06 -3.04
C ILE A 214 -9.25 -25.55 -2.45
N ALA A 215 -9.93 -24.64 -3.15
CA ALA A 215 -11.18 -24.09 -2.65
C ALA A 215 -12.26 -25.17 -2.57
N GLY A 216 -12.91 -25.30 -1.40
CA GLY A 216 -14.02 -26.22 -1.17
C GLY A 216 -13.61 -27.56 -0.59
N GLU A 217 -12.45 -28.10 -0.96
CA GLU A 217 -11.88 -29.32 -0.36
C GLU A 217 -10.90 -29.00 0.78
N ASP A 218 -10.42 -27.76 0.86
CA ASP A 218 -9.46 -27.26 1.85
C ASP A 218 -8.17 -28.10 1.96
N ILE A 219 -7.81 -28.78 0.86
CA ILE A 219 -6.57 -29.56 0.74
C ILE A 219 -5.41 -28.60 0.53
N GLU A 220 -4.40 -28.68 1.39
CA GLU A 220 -3.18 -27.89 1.29
C GLU A 220 -2.36 -28.30 0.06
N ILE A 221 -1.97 -27.31 -0.73
CA ILE A 221 -1.06 -27.51 -1.85
C ILE A 221 0.32 -27.02 -1.41
N PRO A 222 1.32 -27.91 -1.28
CA PRO A 222 2.66 -27.50 -0.90
C PRO A 222 3.27 -26.59 -1.98
N TRP A 223 4.10 -25.64 -1.55
CA TRP A 223 4.91 -24.84 -2.47
C TRP A 223 6.02 -25.71 -3.09
N PRO A 224 6.42 -25.42 -4.34
CA PRO A 224 7.55 -26.10 -4.96
C PRO A 224 8.82 -25.81 -4.15
N ARG A 225 9.74 -26.77 -4.13
CA ARG A 225 11.03 -26.59 -3.45
C ARG A 225 11.88 -25.64 -4.28
N SER A 226 12.10 -24.42 -3.77
CA SER A 226 13.07 -23.49 -4.35
C SER A 226 14.42 -23.66 -3.66
N ASP A 227 15.49 -23.75 -4.43
CA ASP A 227 16.84 -23.62 -3.89
C ASP A 227 17.04 -22.18 -3.41
N PRO A 228 17.53 -21.95 -2.18
CA PRO A 228 17.84 -20.62 -1.72
C PRO A 228 18.93 -20.01 -2.61
N ALA A 229 18.83 -18.72 -2.90
CA ALA A 229 19.87 -18.03 -3.66
C ALA A 229 21.23 -18.18 -2.96
N GLU A 230 22.24 -18.62 -3.71
CA GLU A 230 23.63 -18.65 -3.24
C GLU A 230 24.07 -17.21 -2.94
N GLN A 231 24.12 -16.87 -1.65
CA GLN A 231 24.69 -15.61 -1.20
C GLN A 231 26.20 -15.79 -1.16
N LYS A 232 26.89 -14.94 -1.92
CA LYS A 232 28.35 -14.86 -1.93
C LYS A 232 28.73 -13.67 -1.09
N ASP A 233 29.68 -13.89 -0.19
CA ASP A 233 30.32 -12.80 0.53
C ASP A 233 31.21 -12.07 -0.47
N GLU A 234 30.95 -10.80 -0.67
CA GLU A 234 31.71 -9.95 -1.57
C GLU A 234 32.83 -9.24 -0.78
N GLU A 235 33.89 -8.77 -1.46
CA GLU A 235 35.07 -8.20 -0.79
C GLU A 235 34.79 -6.93 0.05
N TRP A 236 33.74 -6.20 -0.30
CA TRP A 236 33.25 -5.02 0.41
C TRP A 236 32.33 -5.34 1.60
N ASP A 237 32.00 -6.61 1.83
CA ASP A 237 31.18 -7.03 2.96
C ASP A 237 32.03 -7.07 4.24
N THR A 238 31.40 -6.71 5.35
CA THR A 238 32.05 -6.79 6.66
C THR A 238 32.10 -8.24 7.13
N LEU A 239 33.25 -8.65 7.68
CA LEU A 239 33.40 -10.00 8.23
C LEU A 239 32.41 -10.21 9.36
N ARG A 240 31.79 -11.40 9.41
CA ARG A 240 30.82 -11.76 10.46
C ARG A 240 31.33 -11.48 11.87
N MET A 241 32.62 -11.74 12.13
CA MET A 241 33.24 -11.47 13.43
C MET A 241 33.15 -9.97 13.80
N GLU A 242 33.38 -9.06 12.86
CA GLU A 242 33.31 -7.62 13.11
C GLU A 242 31.86 -7.17 13.37
N VAL A 243 30.90 -7.69 12.60
CA VAL A 243 29.47 -7.39 12.73
C VAL A 243 28.91 -7.85 14.08
N GLU A 244 29.28 -9.06 14.51
CA GLU A 244 28.77 -9.65 15.74
C GLU A 244 29.48 -9.15 17.00
N THR A 245 30.61 -8.44 16.89
CA THR A 245 31.33 -7.92 18.07
C THR A 245 30.52 -6.83 18.79
N PRO A 246 30.06 -7.05 20.04
CA PRO A 246 29.32 -6.05 20.79
C PRO A 246 30.28 -5.01 21.35
N THR A 247 30.43 -3.88 20.65
CA THR A 247 31.34 -2.78 21.04
C THR A 247 30.66 -1.73 21.93
N TRP A 248 29.35 -1.60 21.88
CA TRP A 248 28.62 -0.56 22.62
C TRP A 248 28.34 -0.98 24.06
N VAL A 249 28.85 -0.21 25.01
CA VAL A 249 28.56 -0.34 26.44
C VAL A 249 27.71 0.86 26.88
N PRO A 250 26.44 0.66 27.28
CA PRO A 250 25.60 1.75 27.77
C PRO A 250 26.19 2.38 29.03
N SER A 251 26.21 3.71 29.09
CA SER A 251 26.66 4.46 30.26
C SER A 251 25.63 5.52 30.65
N LEU A 252 25.44 5.75 31.95
CA LEU A 252 24.52 6.76 32.48
C LEU A 252 25.19 8.13 32.65
N HIS A 253 26.48 8.14 33.00
CA HIS A 253 27.24 9.37 33.24
C HIS A 253 27.68 10.07 31.95
N ASN A 254 28.05 9.29 30.93
CA ASN A 254 28.50 9.83 29.66
C ASN A 254 27.45 9.61 28.57
N PRO A 255 27.13 10.63 27.77
CA PRO A 255 26.28 10.43 26.59
C PRO A 255 26.99 9.50 25.60
N PRO A 256 26.23 8.73 24.80
CA PRO A 256 26.78 7.77 23.83
C PRO A 256 27.61 8.43 22.72
N PHE A 257 27.42 9.72 22.49
CA PHE A 257 28.19 10.53 21.55
C PHE A 257 28.35 11.95 22.10
N PRO A 258 29.33 12.72 21.60
CA PRO A 258 29.50 14.12 21.99
C PRO A 258 28.23 14.95 21.77
N SER A 259 28.01 15.94 22.62
CA SER A 259 26.79 16.78 22.56
C SER A 259 26.65 17.57 21.25
N SER A 260 27.75 17.84 20.54
CA SER A 260 27.74 18.49 19.22
C SER A 260 26.98 17.69 18.17
N VAL A 261 27.07 16.35 18.21
CA VAL A 261 26.43 15.44 17.25
C VAL A 261 24.91 15.51 17.33
N LEU A 262 24.35 15.89 18.49
CA LEU A 262 22.89 16.08 18.64
C LEU A 262 22.34 17.15 17.71
N ASP A 263 23.12 18.19 17.39
CA ASP A 263 22.67 19.27 16.52
C ASP A 263 22.74 18.88 15.03
N GLU A 264 23.52 17.85 14.68
CA GLU A 264 23.57 17.25 13.33
C GLU A 264 22.43 16.25 13.12
N ILE A 265 22.19 15.36 14.09
CA ILE A 265 21.11 14.36 14.04
C ILE A 265 19.74 15.06 13.97
N ARG A 266 19.59 16.21 14.62
CA ARG A 266 18.34 16.98 14.62
C ARG A 266 18.59 18.48 14.57
N ASN A 267 17.76 19.16 13.79
CA ASN A 267 17.73 20.62 13.83
C ASN A 267 17.24 21.14 15.20
N LYS A 268 18.14 21.77 15.96
CA LYS A 268 17.91 22.39 17.28
C LYS A 268 16.73 23.37 17.32
N PHE A 269 16.51 24.10 16.23
CA PHE A 269 15.47 25.14 16.11
C PHE A 269 14.24 24.67 15.33
N SER A 270 14.12 23.36 15.08
CA SER A 270 12.98 22.79 14.37
C SER A 270 11.66 23.11 15.06
N LYS A 271 10.67 23.54 14.27
CA LYS A 271 9.28 23.72 14.72
C LYS A 271 8.61 22.41 15.17
N TYR A 272 9.21 21.25 14.87
CA TYR A 272 8.74 19.92 15.26
C TYR A 272 9.41 19.39 16.54
N ARG A 273 10.32 20.16 17.15
CA ARG A 273 11.00 19.79 18.41
C ARG A 273 9.96 19.58 19.51
N THR A 274 10.00 18.42 20.17
CA THR A 274 9.14 18.06 21.31
C THR A 274 9.90 17.94 22.62
N ARG A 275 11.17 17.53 22.56
CA ARG A 275 12.07 17.45 23.71
C ARG A 275 12.79 18.79 23.89
N HIS A 276 12.44 19.51 24.95
CA HIS A 276 12.97 20.83 25.29
C HIS A 276 13.76 20.79 26.59
N ASP A 277 14.71 21.70 26.71
CA ASP A 277 15.54 21.83 27.91
C ASP A 277 14.70 22.40 29.07
N PRO A 278 14.91 21.98 30.33
CA PRO A 278 14.10 22.42 31.47
C PRO A 278 14.04 23.94 31.62
N GLU A 279 15.17 24.61 31.49
CA GLU A 279 15.29 26.08 31.56
C GLU A 279 14.40 26.77 30.53
N TRP A 280 14.40 26.26 29.29
CA TRP A 280 13.56 26.80 28.22
C TRP A 280 12.08 26.60 28.51
N VAL A 281 11.72 25.44 29.08
CA VAL A 281 10.35 25.12 29.49
C VAL A 281 9.88 26.08 30.59
N GLU A 282 10.73 26.36 31.58
CA GLU A 282 10.46 27.32 32.65
C GLU A 282 10.27 28.74 32.11
N GLN A 283 11.19 29.21 31.26
CA GLN A 283 11.06 30.50 30.59
C GLN A 283 9.74 30.62 29.82
N LYS A 284 9.34 29.57 29.09
CA LYS A 284 8.05 29.55 28.38
C LYS A 284 6.83 29.45 29.29
N LYS A 285 6.93 28.81 30.45
CA LYS A 285 5.86 28.82 31.46
C LYS A 285 5.71 30.22 32.06
N LEU A 286 6.81 30.89 32.40
CA LEU A 286 6.81 32.26 32.91
C LEU A 286 6.24 33.25 31.91
N GLU A 287 6.58 33.13 30.62
CA GLU A 287 5.96 33.93 29.56
C GLU A 287 4.44 33.73 29.47
N ASP A 288 3.96 32.48 29.62
CA ASP A 288 2.54 32.18 29.61
C ASP A 288 1.85 32.77 30.87
N TYR A 289 2.42 32.60 32.07
CA TYR A 289 1.90 33.21 33.29
C TYR A 289 1.90 34.74 33.26
N LYS A 290 2.95 35.36 32.72
CA LYS A 290 3.01 36.82 32.55
C LYS A 290 1.88 37.32 31.65
N LYS A 291 1.55 36.58 30.59
CA LYS A 291 0.42 36.91 29.71
C LYS A 291 -0.93 36.73 30.41
N GLU A 292 -1.11 35.66 31.17
CA GLU A 292 -2.32 35.44 31.97
C GLU A 292 -2.48 36.52 33.05
N TYR A 293 -1.38 36.94 33.69
CA TYR A 293 -1.35 38.05 34.63
C TYR A 293 -1.73 39.38 33.97
N LEU A 294 -1.19 39.67 32.78
CA LEU A 294 -1.55 40.88 32.03
C LEU A 294 -3.00 40.85 31.54
N GLN A 295 -3.53 39.68 31.16
CA GLN A 295 -4.93 39.51 30.77
C GLN A 295 -5.90 39.62 31.95
N SER A 296 -5.49 39.15 33.14
CA SER A 296 -6.30 39.28 34.36
C SER A 296 -6.26 40.70 34.94
N ARG A 297 -5.18 41.47 34.70
CA ARG A 297 -5.18 42.92 34.95
C ARG A 297 -6.12 43.64 33.99
N SER A 298 -7.38 43.68 34.38
CA SER A 298 -8.30 44.71 33.93
C SER A 298 -8.06 45.96 34.78
N LEU A 299 -7.63 47.05 34.15
CA LEU A 299 -7.69 48.37 34.79
C LEU A 299 -9.15 48.80 34.77
N LEU A 300 -9.92 48.42 35.79
CA LEU A 300 -11.28 48.92 35.93
C LEU A 300 -11.23 50.38 36.36
N THR A 301 -12.14 51.18 35.80
CA THR A 301 -12.43 52.50 36.35
C THR A 301 -13.13 52.35 37.71
N PRO A 302 -13.15 53.38 38.57
CA PRO A 302 -13.85 53.31 39.87
C PRO A 302 -15.31 52.87 39.75
N LYS A 303 -15.99 53.28 38.66
CA LYS A 303 -17.36 52.83 38.33
C LYS A 303 -17.40 51.33 37.97
N GLY A 304 -16.39 50.85 37.25
CA GLY A 304 -16.25 49.43 36.92
C GLY A 304 -16.03 48.56 38.15
N GLU A 305 -15.18 48.99 39.09
CA GLU A 305 -14.94 48.28 40.35
C GLU A 305 -16.23 48.14 41.17
N LEU A 306 -17.03 49.22 41.25
CA LEU A 306 -18.32 49.20 41.92
C LEU A 306 -19.30 48.21 41.26
N ILE A 307 -19.36 48.17 39.93
CA ILE A 307 -20.21 47.21 39.20
C ILE A 307 -19.73 45.76 39.43
N ALA A 308 -18.42 45.52 39.45
CA ALA A 308 -17.86 44.21 39.73
C ALA A 308 -18.19 43.75 41.17
N MET A 309 -18.09 44.65 42.15
CA MET A 309 -18.47 44.40 43.53
C MET A 309 -19.97 44.08 43.67
N LEU A 310 -20.83 44.84 42.99
CA LEU A 310 -22.28 44.58 42.96
C LEU A 310 -22.60 43.22 42.31
N ARG A 311 -21.91 42.87 41.22
CA ARG A 311 -22.04 41.54 40.59
C ARG A 311 -21.58 40.42 41.52
N ALA A 312 -20.47 40.58 42.21
CA ALA A 312 -19.97 39.59 43.17
C ALA A 312 -20.99 39.38 44.31
N LYS A 313 -21.49 40.46 44.92
CA LYS A 313 -22.54 40.39 45.95
C LYS A 313 -23.84 39.75 45.44
N SER A 314 -24.22 40.05 44.19
CA SER A 314 -25.39 39.43 43.57
C SER A 314 -25.17 37.93 43.33
N ALA A 315 -23.98 37.54 42.88
CA ALA A 315 -23.61 36.14 42.68
C ALA A 315 -23.56 35.36 44.00
N GLU A 316 -23.01 35.94 45.07
CA GLU A 316 -23.03 35.37 46.42
C GLU A 316 -24.46 35.17 46.93
N ARG A 317 -25.33 36.17 46.76
CA ARG A 317 -26.76 36.05 47.09
C ARG A 317 -27.43 34.94 46.28
N THR A 318 -27.10 34.83 45.01
CA THR A 318 -27.65 33.79 44.13
C THR A 318 -27.13 32.40 44.49
N GLN A 319 -25.87 32.28 44.95
CA GLN A 319 -25.29 31.03 45.43
C GLN A 319 -25.85 30.62 46.79
N ALA A 320 -26.11 31.57 47.69
CA ALA A 320 -26.75 31.30 48.97
C ALA A 320 -28.19 30.81 48.83
N GLN A 321 -28.85 31.17 47.73
CA GLN A 321 -30.16 30.66 47.34
C GLN A 321 -30.09 29.34 46.56
N LYS A 322 -28.95 28.64 46.49
CA LYS A 322 -28.83 27.35 45.80
C LYS A 322 -28.58 26.19 46.77
N ASP A 323 -29.22 25.06 46.50
CA ASP A 323 -28.99 23.79 47.18
C ASP A 323 -27.68 23.11 46.73
N ALA A 324 -27.28 22.03 47.42
CA ALA A 324 -26.07 21.25 47.12
C ALA A 324 -26.00 20.72 45.67
N ASP A 325 -27.16 20.52 45.02
CA ASP A 325 -27.28 20.09 43.62
C ASP A 325 -27.32 21.27 42.62
N GLY A 326 -27.19 22.51 43.09
CA GLY A 326 -27.12 23.72 42.25
C GLY A 326 -28.47 24.30 41.82
N ASN A 327 -29.58 23.74 42.30
CA ASN A 327 -30.95 24.24 42.08
C ASN A 327 -31.26 25.40 43.02
N VAL A 328 -32.09 26.36 42.58
CA VAL A 328 -32.50 27.48 43.42
C VAL A 328 -33.51 27.01 44.46
N ILE A 329 -33.20 27.27 45.73
CA ILE A 329 -34.06 27.02 46.89
C ILE A 329 -35.29 27.90 46.74
N MET A 330 -36.46 27.28 46.60
CA MET A 330 -37.71 28.04 46.61
C MET A 330 -37.99 28.56 48.02
N ASP A 331 -38.39 29.82 48.10
CA ASP A 331 -38.83 30.41 49.36
C ASP A 331 -40.08 29.69 49.88
N GLU A 332 -40.17 29.52 51.20
CA GLU A 332 -41.14 28.66 51.88
C GLU A 332 -42.59 29.12 51.62
N GLN A 333 -42.78 30.43 51.43
CA GLN A 333 -44.06 31.03 51.02
C GLN A 333 -44.49 30.59 49.62
N THR A 334 -43.53 30.49 48.70
CA THR A 334 -43.77 30.09 47.31
C THR A 334 -44.10 28.61 47.22
N ALA A 335 -43.39 27.77 47.99
CA ALA A 335 -43.70 26.35 48.13
C ALA A 335 -45.13 26.15 48.70
N GLY A 336 -45.48 26.86 49.77
CA GLY A 336 -46.82 26.80 50.36
C GLY A 336 -47.94 27.33 49.44
N PHE A 337 -47.66 28.34 48.61
CA PHE A 337 -48.59 28.80 47.58
C PHE A 337 -48.83 27.73 46.52
N ILE A 338 -47.75 27.10 46.01
CA ILE A 338 -47.85 26.03 45.02
C ILE A 338 -48.64 24.84 45.58
N GLU A 339 -48.39 24.44 46.83
CA GLU A 339 -49.17 23.38 47.47
C GLU A 339 -50.66 23.72 47.60
N LYS A 340 -51.00 24.96 47.99
CA LYS A 340 -52.38 25.41 48.06
C LYS A 340 -53.04 25.44 46.68
N PHE A 341 -52.35 25.97 45.68
CA PHE A 341 -52.83 26.00 44.29
C PHE A 341 -53.05 24.60 43.73
N MET A 342 -52.13 23.66 43.99
CA MET A 342 -52.28 22.26 43.57
C MET A 342 -53.44 21.57 44.29
N LYS A 343 -53.68 21.87 45.57
CA LYS A 343 -54.84 21.37 46.33
C LYS A 343 -56.17 21.93 45.82
N GLU A 344 -56.23 23.22 45.48
CA GLU A 344 -57.43 23.81 44.85
C GLU A 344 -57.69 23.22 43.47
N LYS A 345 -56.66 23.06 42.64
CA LYS A 345 -56.79 22.47 41.32
C LYS A 345 -57.25 21.01 41.40
N ALA A 346 -56.69 20.22 42.32
CA ALA A 346 -57.12 18.84 42.56
C ALA A 346 -58.59 18.74 43.03
N LYS A 347 -59.06 19.72 43.82
CA LYS A 347 -60.48 19.85 44.22
C LYS A 347 -61.40 20.26 43.07
N SER A 348 -60.92 21.00 42.08
CA SER A 348 -61.69 21.36 40.88
C SER A 348 -61.77 20.25 39.82
N SER A 349 -60.91 19.23 39.93
CA SER A 349 -60.83 18.08 39.00
C SER A 349 -61.47 16.79 39.53
N ALA A 350 -62.08 16.85 40.71
CA ALA A 350 -62.95 15.82 41.28
C ALA A 350 -64.37 16.38 41.31
#